data_AF-A0A847DER2-F1
#
_entry.id   AF-A0A847DER2-F1
#
_cell.length_a   1.000
_cell.length_b   1.000
_cell.length_c   1.000
_cell.angle_alpha   90.00
_cell.angle_beta   90.00
_cell.angle_gamma   90.00
#
_symmetry.space_group_name_H-M   'P 1'
#
loop_
_entity.id
_entity.type
_entity.pdbx_description
1 polymer ?
#
loop_
_entity_poly.entity_id
_entity_poly.type
_entity_poly.pdbx_seq_one_letter_code
_entity_poly.pdbx_strand_id
1 'polypeptide(L)'
;MTKTIQIIIFMSLIFLPYVTNAEDLPKFFGFVEEEIFFPNKIGEWKLHKNIKDENFFLLQWENLPKHEITLKYLDATPNTIQSVYQGIAEEIDKSIKEVGGNILTLKEFFAVILISDTQSDHSVNLLYGTPEGAYFWKYKVPNTFATNIDSYITAITSAAREHQYKVALKYGNVVMGRWGGPIHEFAKLLASKNDPRVIDVYRNLLQTSPSNYDAQIEYSSIIKNSEEAIQCAKIVERDAEEEKLLNASAKILNKDIPTISSYQVLNQNEKGLKVILIPLEPCNPWFLDEIAITYEKITSIPVVIRRLPVNWTPPESSRSTYRPYLEKIASNIWKTKSDFNDWSLSKLKEEIMKKAKEEGPQAVTSINQIFNKMDEEGYQWEADPIMSWLSLSISPYFSKDPYTMVVGITELDIYSGETNFVFSLYGGHKDSPVSILSYAKMRAKLTGENQSRRRLVERAAKELVPASLKKLNIQRSIDPSCPYSYSGGLQRLDEKTLNLSDTVKEEIERIKKQY
;
A
#
# COMPACT_ATOMS: atom_id res chain seq x y z
N MET A 1 20.29 -24.25 -69.34
CA MET A 1 19.57 -25.12 -68.40
C MET A 1 19.15 -24.29 -67.20
N THR A 2 17.91 -23.82 -67.21
CA THR A 2 17.35 -22.93 -66.19
C THR A 2 16.23 -23.72 -65.52
N LYS A 3 16.42 -24.12 -64.26
CA LYS A 3 15.41 -24.89 -63.52
C LYS A 3 14.39 -23.93 -62.90
N THR A 4 13.21 -23.92 -63.47
CA THR A 4 12.01 -23.30 -62.88
C THR A 4 11.52 -24.18 -61.73
N ILE A 5 11.52 -23.65 -60.51
CA ILE A 5 10.91 -24.29 -59.33
C ILE A 5 9.44 -23.88 -59.31
N GLN A 6 8.54 -24.81 -59.61
CA GLN A 6 7.10 -24.68 -59.36
C GLN A 6 6.84 -24.90 -57.86
N ILE A 7 6.44 -23.85 -57.16
CA ILE A 7 5.86 -23.94 -55.82
C ILE A 7 4.38 -24.28 -56.00
N ILE A 8 4.01 -25.52 -55.67
CA ILE A 8 2.61 -25.94 -55.56
C ILE A 8 2.12 -25.54 -54.17
N ILE A 9 1.29 -24.50 -54.10
CA ILE A 9 0.55 -24.14 -52.88
C ILE A 9 -0.69 -25.03 -52.83
N PHE A 10 -0.67 -26.05 -51.97
CA PHE A 10 -1.88 -26.80 -51.60
C PHE A 10 -2.69 -25.96 -50.61
N MET A 11 -3.72 -25.28 -51.12
CA MET A 11 -4.77 -24.67 -50.29
C MET A 11 -5.75 -25.77 -49.87
N SER A 12 -5.41 -26.53 -48.83
CA SER A 12 -6.39 -27.36 -48.14
C SER A 12 -7.31 -26.46 -47.33
N LEU A 13 -8.55 -26.27 -47.80
CA LEU A 13 -9.66 -25.78 -46.99
C LEU A 13 -9.91 -26.79 -45.86
N ILE A 14 -9.16 -26.65 -44.76
CA ILE A 14 -9.47 -27.31 -43.50
C ILE A 14 -10.70 -26.58 -42.97
N PHE A 15 -11.87 -27.23 -43.05
CA PHE A 15 -13.02 -26.81 -42.27
C PHE A 15 -12.61 -26.90 -40.80
N LEU A 16 -12.28 -25.76 -40.19
CA LEU A 16 -12.05 -25.69 -38.76
C LEU A 16 -13.38 -26.03 -38.07
N PRO A 17 -13.42 -27.06 -37.21
CA PRO A 17 -14.65 -27.47 -36.56
C PRO A 17 -15.17 -26.33 -35.67
N TYR A 18 -16.50 -26.22 -35.57
CA TYR A 18 -17.11 -25.50 -34.46
C TYR A 18 -16.58 -26.09 -33.14
N VAL A 19 -16.47 -25.28 -32.09
CA VAL A 19 -16.19 -25.82 -30.75
C VAL A 19 -17.40 -26.68 -30.38
N THR A 20 -17.30 -27.98 -30.59
CA THR A 20 -18.42 -28.92 -30.43
C THR A 20 -18.32 -29.68 -29.11
N ASN A 21 -17.11 -29.81 -28.55
CA ASN A 21 -16.87 -30.48 -27.27
C ASN A 21 -15.85 -29.70 -26.42
N ALA A 22 -16.10 -29.65 -25.10
CA ALA A 22 -15.23 -29.04 -24.09
C ALA A 22 -13.83 -29.66 -24.03
N GLU A 23 -13.66 -30.89 -24.52
CA GLU A 23 -12.41 -31.65 -24.49
C GLU A 23 -11.30 -31.07 -25.39
N ASP A 24 -11.67 -30.26 -26.39
CA ASP A 24 -10.71 -29.58 -27.29
C ASP A 24 -10.11 -28.31 -26.67
N LEU A 25 -10.63 -27.89 -25.52
CA LEU A 25 -10.17 -26.72 -24.80
C LEU A 25 -8.91 -27.07 -23.97
N PRO A 26 -7.86 -26.24 -23.97
CA PRO A 26 -6.68 -26.43 -23.11
C PRO A 26 -7.06 -26.77 -21.66
N LYS A 27 -6.20 -27.51 -20.94
CA LYS A 27 -6.40 -27.83 -19.51
C LYS A 27 -6.76 -26.63 -18.63
N PHE A 28 -6.34 -25.44 -19.05
CA PHE A 28 -6.77 -24.13 -18.54
C PHE A 28 -8.28 -23.99 -18.32
N PHE A 29 -9.10 -24.56 -19.22
CA PHE A 29 -10.55 -24.44 -19.19
C PHE A 29 -11.23 -25.30 -18.12
N GLY A 30 -10.51 -26.23 -17.49
CA GLY A 30 -11.04 -26.99 -16.34
C GLY A 30 -11.39 -26.12 -15.12
N PHE A 31 -11.07 -24.82 -15.14
CA PHE A 31 -11.26 -23.90 -14.02
C PHE A 31 -12.19 -22.72 -14.33
N VAL A 32 -12.64 -22.55 -15.58
CA VAL A 32 -13.50 -21.42 -16.00
C VAL A 32 -14.82 -22.01 -16.49
N GLU A 33 -15.93 -21.54 -15.94
CA GLU A 33 -17.25 -21.90 -16.48
C GLU A 33 -17.34 -21.47 -17.94
N GLU A 34 -17.81 -22.38 -18.81
CA GLU A 34 -17.86 -22.13 -20.26
C GLU A 34 -18.63 -20.86 -20.62
N GLU A 35 -19.66 -20.53 -19.85
CA GLU A 35 -20.49 -19.33 -20.03
C GLU A 35 -19.73 -18.03 -19.72
N ILE A 36 -18.77 -18.08 -18.79
CA ILE A 36 -17.88 -16.95 -18.50
C ILE A 36 -16.92 -16.75 -19.67
N PHE A 37 -16.44 -17.84 -20.28
CA PHE A 37 -15.53 -17.77 -21.41
C PHE A 37 -16.23 -17.37 -22.71
N PHE A 38 -17.42 -17.93 -22.96
CA PHE A 38 -18.20 -17.75 -24.18
C PHE A 38 -19.55 -17.09 -23.85
N PRO A 39 -19.61 -15.76 -23.71
CA PRO A 39 -20.78 -15.01 -23.20
C PRO A 39 -22.07 -15.13 -24.04
N ASN A 40 -22.00 -15.73 -25.25
CA ASN A 40 -23.13 -15.93 -26.18
C ASN A 40 -23.36 -17.41 -26.53
N LYS A 41 -23.14 -18.34 -25.58
CA LYS A 41 -23.17 -19.81 -25.76
C LYS A 41 -22.01 -20.33 -26.62
N ILE A 42 -21.35 -21.39 -26.12
CA ILE A 42 -20.16 -21.98 -26.75
C ILE A 42 -20.37 -22.40 -28.22
N GLY A 43 -21.56 -22.92 -28.56
CA GLY A 43 -21.88 -23.41 -29.90
C GLY A 43 -21.92 -22.34 -31.00
N GLU A 44 -21.91 -21.05 -30.64
CA GLU A 44 -21.89 -19.94 -31.59
C GLU A 44 -20.46 -19.52 -31.97
N TRP A 45 -19.44 -20.03 -31.27
CA TRP A 45 -18.05 -19.66 -31.47
C TRP A 45 -17.30 -20.61 -32.40
N LYS A 46 -16.52 -20.04 -33.31
CA LYS A 46 -15.65 -20.75 -34.25
C LYS A 46 -14.20 -20.47 -33.92
N LEU A 47 -13.44 -21.53 -33.65
CA LEU A 47 -11.99 -21.45 -33.53
C LEU A 47 -11.39 -21.18 -34.91
N HIS A 48 -10.79 -20.01 -35.12
CA HIS A 48 -10.20 -19.62 -36.42
C HIS A 48 -8.67 -19.57 -36.38
N LYS A 49 -8.04 -19.59 -35.20
CA LYS A 49 -6.60 -19.70 -35.04
C LYS A 49 -6.24 -20.60 -33.88
N ASN A 50 -5.38 -21.58 -34.14
CA ASN A 50 -4.83 -22.48 -33.13
C ASN A 50 -3.32 -22.65 -33.38
N ILE A 51 -2.51 -21.89 -32.64
CA ILE A 51 -1.05 -22.03 -32.66
C ILE A 51 -0.65 -22.64 -31.32
N LYS A 52 0.07 -23.75 -31.37
CA LYS A 52 0.62 -24.42 -30.19
C LYS A 52 2.08 -24.77 -30.42
N ASP A 53 2.90 -24.38 -29.47
CA ASP A 53 4.33 -24.69 -29.37
C ASP A 53 4.60 -25.26 -27.96
N GLU A 54 5.82 -25.73 -27.68
CA GLU A 54 6.18 -26.36 -26.40
C GLU A 54 5.91 -25.43 -25.21
N ASN A 55 6.23 -24.14 -25.36
CA ASN A 55 6.18 -23.14 -24.28
C ASN A 55 5.10 -22.07 -24.50
N PHE A 56 4.21 -22.26 -25.48
CA PHE A 56 3.30 -21.21 -25.93
C PHE A 56 2.03 -21.78 -26.56
N PHE A 57 0.91 -21.10 -26.35
CA PHE A 57 -0.23 -21.26 -27.25
C PHE A 57 -0.95 -19.94 -27.50
N LEU A 58 -1.59 -19.86 -28.66
CA LEU A 58 -2.49 -18.79 -29.07
C LEU A 58 -3.72 -19.40 -29.74
N LEU A 59 -4.86 -19.15 -29.12
CA LEU A 59 -6.17 -19.54 -29.60
C LEU A 59 -7.00 -18.29 -29.88
N GLN A 60 -7.70 -18.28 -31.01
CA GLN A 60 -8.62 -17.20 -31.35
C GLN A 60 -9.95 -17.75 -31.87
N TRP A 61 -11.02 -17.24 -31.28
CA TRP A 61 -12.39 -17.57 -31.63
C TRP A 61 -13.13 -16.33 -32.11
N GLU A 62 -14.05 -16.54 -33.04
CA GLU A 62 -14.96 -15.51 -33.54
C GLU A 62 -16.39 -16.06 -33.53
N ASN A 63 -17.39 -15.22 -33.24
CA ASN A 63 -18.80 -15.55 -33.44
C ASN A 63 -19.50 -14.48 -34.29
N LEU A 64 -20.76 -14.70 -34.67
CA LEU A 64 -21.63 -13.61 -35.13
C LEU A 64 -22.23 -12.93 -33.88
N PRO A 65 -22.17 -11.60 -33.73
CA PRO A 65 -21.93 -10.54 -34.71
C PRO A 65 -20.50 -9.94 -34.73
N LYS A 66 -19.45 -10.76 -34.87
CA LYS A 66 -18.00 -10.41 -34.84
C LYS A 66 -17.45 -10.14 -33.44
N HIS A 67 -17.89 -10.89 -32.44
CA HIS A 67 -17.14 -10.90 -31.19
C HIS A 67 -15.88 -11.75 -31.41
N GLU A 68 -14.75 -11.31 -30.88
CA GLU A 68 -13.49 -12.05 -30.95
C GLU A 68 -13.00 -12.35 -29.53
N ILE A 69 -12.60 -13.60 -29.29
CA ILE A 69 -11.85 -13.98 -28.10
C ILE A 69 -10.45 -14.40 -28.53
N THR A 70 -9.44 -13.86 -27.86
CA THR A 70 -8.05 -14.31 -27.98
C THR A 70 -7.58 -14.79 -26.63
N LEU A 71 -7.06 -16.02 -26.57
CA LEU A 71 -6.36 -16.55 -25.42
C LEU A 71 -4.92 -16.87 -25.81
N LYS A 72 -3.99 -16.26 -25.12
CA LYS A 72 -2.55 -16.45 -25.29
C LYS A 72 -1.97 -16.91 -23.96
N TYR A 73 -1.06 -17.88 -24.02
CA TYR A 73 -0.32 -18.35 -22.85
C TYR A 73 1.16 -18.46 -23.20
N LEU A 74 2.00 -18.05 -22.26
CA LEU A 74 3.44 -18.27 -22.31
C LEU A 74 3.85 -19.01 -21.03
N ASP A 75 4.52 -20.13 -21.20
CA ASP A 75 5.09 -20.89 -20.09
C ASP A 75 6.13 -20.05 -19.36
N ALA A 76 6.13 -20.14 -18.03
CA ALA A 76 7.10 -19.48 -17.19
C ALA A 76 7.29 -20.25 -15.89
N THR A 77 8.45 -20.05 -15.29
CA THR A 77 8.76 -20.55 -13.95
C THR A 77 8.45 -19.47 -12.91
N PRO A 78 8.38 -19.80 -11.61
CA PRO A 78 8.27 -18.80 -10.55
C PRO A 78 9.36 -17.72 -10.56
N ASN A 79 10.51 -17.97 -11.21
CA ASN A 79 11.62 -17.02 -11.30
C ASN A 79 11.56 -16.18 -12.59
N THR A 80 10.88 -16.65 -13.65
CA THR A 80 10.81 -15.96 -14.94
C THR A 80 9.46 -15.29 -15.19
N ILE A 81 8.44 -15.61 -14.39
CA ILE A 81 7.06 -15.11 -14.58
C ILE A 81 6.98 -13.59 -14.66
N GLN A 82 7.76 -12.86 -13.85
CA GLN A 82 7.74 -11.39 -13.86
C GLN A 82 8.20 -10.83 -15.21
N SER A 83 9.30 -11.34 -15.77
CA SER A 83 9.82 -10.89 -17.06
C SER A 83 8.88 -11.28 -18.21
N VAL A 84 8.33 -12.50 -18.17
CA VAL A 84 7.36 -12.96 -19.18
C VAL A 84 6.10 -12.09 -19.15
N TYR A 85 5.58 -11.81 -17.95
CA TYR A 85 4.42 -10.94 -17.75
C TYR A 85 4.68 -9.52 -18.29
N GLN A 86 5.83 -8.93 -17.96
CA GLN A 86 6.21 -7.60 -18.45
C GLN A 86 6.31 -7.56 -19.97
N GLY A 87 6.93 -8.56 -20.60
CA GLY A 87 7.03 -8.63 -22.06
C GLY A 87 5.67 -8.69 -22.74
N ILE A 88 4.72 -9.46 -22.20
CA ILE A 88 3.35 -9.50 -22.73
C ILE A 88 2.63 -8.15 -22.50
N ALA A 89 2.81 -7.53 -21.34
CA ALA A 89 2.21 -6.23 -21.04
C ALA A 89 2.68 -5.15 -22.02
N GLU A 90 3.97 -5.11 -22.33
CA GLU A 90 4.56 -4.20 -23.32
C GLU A 90 4.02 -4.45 -24.73
N GLU A 91 3.85 -5.71 -25.13
CA GLU A 91 3.25 -6.07 -26.42
C GLU A 91 1.80 -5.60 -26.52
N ILE A 92 1.01 -5.77 -25.45
CA ILE A 92 -0.38 -5.32 -25.42
C ILE A 92 -0.48 -3.80 -25.48
N ASP A 93 0.32 -3.08 -24.67
CA ASP A 93 0.37 -1.62 -24.69
C ASP A 93 0.71 -1.09 -26.09
N LYS A 94 1.72 -1.68 -26.74
CA LYS A 94 2.08 -1.36 -28.12
C LYS A 94 0.93 -1.63 -29.09
N SER A 95 0.29 -2.79 -29.01
CA SER A 95 -0.82 -3.17 -29.89
C SER A 95 -2.03 -2.24 -29.75
N ILE A 96 -2.37 -1.83 -28.52
CA ILE A 96 -3.47 -0.88 -28.28
C ILE A 96 -3.15 0.49 -28.88
N LYS A 97 -1.91 0.97 -28.71
CA LYS A 97 -1.45 2.24 -29.28
C LYS A 97 -1.47 2.24 -30.81
N GLU A 98 -1.05 1.14 -31.44
CA GLU A 98 -1.03 1.02 -32.92
C GLU A 98 -2.42 1.13 -33.56
N VAL A 99 -3.48 0.70 -32.86
CA VAL A 99 -4.87 0.78 -33.35
C VAL A 99 -5.60 2.06 -32.90
N GLY A 100 -4.88 3.02 -32.30
CA GLY A 100 -5.44 4.26 -31.79
C GLY A 100 -6.36 4.09 -30.57
N GLY A 101 -6.28 2.95 -29.88
CA GLY A 101 -7.02 2.69 -28.64
C GLY A 101 -6.39 3.39 -27.44
N ASN A 102 -7.18 3.65 -26.41
CA ASN A 102 -6.72 4.20 -25.13
C ASN A 102 -6.96 3.19 -24.00
N ILE A 103 -6.03 3.10 -23.05
CA ILE A 103 -6.21 2.29 -21.83
C ILE A 103 -7.02 3.12 -20.82
N LEU A 104 -8.26 2.69 -20.55
CA LEU A 104 -9.16 3.43 -19.65
C LEU A 104 -8.99 3.06 -18.17
N THR A 105 -8.48 1.87 -17.87
CA THR A 105 -8.33 1.38 -16.49
C THR A 105 -7.15 0.40 -16.43
N LEU A 106 -6.47 0.37 -15.29
CA LEU A 106 -5.46 -0.62 -14.91
C LEU A 106 -5.82 -1.05 -13.48
N LYS A 107 -6.13 -2.33 -13.28
CA LYS A 107 -6.34 -2.90 -11.94
C LYS A 107 -5.15 -3.80 -11.61
N GLU A 108 -4.45 -3.44 -10.53
CA GLU A 108 -3.62 -4.23 -9.60
C GLU A 108 -2.66 -5.35 -10.10
N PHE A 109 -1.79 -5.79 -9.18
CA PHE A 109 -0.68 -6.70 -9.43
C PHE A 109 -1.16 -8.09 -9.89
N PHE A 110 -0.51 -8.59 -10.94
CA PHE A 110 -0.75 -9.89 -11.59
C PHE A 110 -2.12 -10.07 -12.26
N ALA A 111 -2.92 -9.03 -12.49
CA ALA A 111 -4.13 -9.09 -13.33
C ALA A 111 -4.46 -7.74 -13.98
N VAL A 112 -3.73 -7.34 -15.01
CA VAL A 112 -4.00 -6.08 -15.71
C VAL A 112 -5.23 -6.21 -16.58
N ILE A 113 -6.28 -5.45 -16.25
CA ILE A 113 -7.48 -5.28 -17.08
C ILE A 113 -7.36 -3.98 -17.85
N LEU A 114 -7.18 -4.06 -19.17
CA LEU A 114 -7.18 -2.90 -20.07
C LEU A 114 -8.47 -2.89 -20.85
N ILE A 115 -9.21 -1.79 -20.70
CA ILE A 115 -10.32 -1.49 -21.57
C ILE A 115 -9.79 -0.59 -22.68
N SER A 116 -9.92 -1.04 -23.92
CA SER A 116 -9.65 -0.24 -25.11
C SER A 116 -10.94 0.03 -25.85
N ASP A 117 -11.20 1.31 -26.06
CA ASP A 117 -12.33 1.80 -26.85
C ASP A 117 -11.80 2.38 -28.16
N THR A 118 -12.35 1.93 -29.28
CA THR A 118 -12.08 2.44 -30.62
C THR A 118 -13.37 2.96 -31.22
N GLN A 119 -13.34 3.59 -32.39
CA GLN A 119 -14.56 4.08 -33.03
C GLN A 119 -15.59 2.97 -33.31
N SER A 120 -15.14 1.73 -33.54
CA SER A 120 -16.02 0.60 -33.92
C SER A 120 -16.19 -0.44 -32.82
N ASP A 121 -15.16 -0.69 -32.02
CA ASP A 121 -15.08 -1.85 -31.13
C ASP A 121 -14.57 -1.48 -29.74
N HIS A 122 -15.05 -2.26 -28.77
CA HIS A 122 -14.62 -2.24 -27.38
C HIS A 122 -13.89 -3.54 -27.07
N SER A 123 -12.78 -3.48 -26.34
CA SER A 123 -12.08 -4.69 -25.91
C SER A 123 -11.68 -4.68 -24.43
N VAL A 124 -11.92 -5.82 -23.78
CA VAL A 124 -11.47 -6.16 -22.44
C VAL A 124 -10.25 -7.06 -22.56
N ASN A 125 -9.13 -6.60 -22.03
CA ASN A 125 -7.86 -7.30 -22.10
C ASN A 125 -7.45 -7.65 -20.67
N LEU A 126 -7.46 -8.91 -20.28
CA LEU A 126 -6.99 -9.39 -18.98
C LEU A 126 -5.67 -10.12 -19.14
N LEU A 127 -4.59 -9.57 -18.59
CA LEU A 127 -3.28 -10.22 -18.49
C LEU A 127 -3.04 -10.63 -17.04
N TYR A 128 -2.82 -11.91 -16.77
CA TYR A 128 -2.53 -12.40 -15.42
C TYR A 128 -1.44 -13.48 -15.41
N GLY A 129 -0.70 -13.59 -14.31
CA GLY A 129 0.34 -14.62 -14.14
C GLY A 129 -0.14 -15.78 -13.25
N THR A 130 0.55 -16.91 -13.33
CA THR A 130 0.46 -18.05 -12.40
C THR A 130 1.88 -18.61 -12.16
N PRO A 131 2.08 -19.53 -11.21
CA PRO A 131 3.35 -20.26 -11.08
C PRO A 131 3.80 -21.02 -12.33
N GLU A 132 2.86 -21.35 -13.22
CA GLU A 132 3.07 -22.12 -14.46
C GLU A 132 3.20 -21.22 -15.70
N GLY A 133 3.04 -19.90 -15.61
CA GLY A 133 3.10 -19.04 -16.81
C GLY A 133 2.15 -17.86 -16.79
N ALA A 134 2.19 -17.07 -17.86
CA ALA A 134 1.38 -15.88 -18.03
C ALA A 134 0.28 -16.11 -19.07
N TYR A 135 -0.91 -15.62 -18.75
CA TYR A 135 -2.12 -15.75 -19.56
C TYR A 135 -2.60 -14.38 -19.98
N PHE A 136 -2.84 -14.21 -21.27
CA PHE A 136 -3.48 -13.04 -21.83
C PHE A 136 -4.80 -13.43 -22.46
N TRP A 137 -5.85 -12.79 -21.99
CA TRP A 137 -7.20 -12.88 -22.50
C TRP A 137 -7.56 -11.55 -23.14
N LYS A 138 -8.02 -11.57 -24.39
CA LYS A 138 -8.73 -10.44 -24.99
C LYS A 138 -10.12 -10.84 -25.43
N TYR A 139 -11.12 -10.09 -25.01
CA TYR A 139 -12.49 -10.16 -25.50
C TYR A 139 -12.82 -8.85 -26.19
N LYS A 140 -13.06 -8.92 -27.49
CA LYS A 140 -13.35 -7.76 -28.34
C LYS A 140 -14.78 -7.88 -28.85
N VAL A 141 -15.54 -6.80 -28.75
CA VAL A 141 -16.95 -6.72 -29.15
C VAL A 141 -17.21 -5.43 -29.92
N PRO A 142 -18.16 -5.42 -30.86
CA PRO A 142 -18.62 -4.18 -31.46
C PRO A 142 -19.27 -3.26 -30.40
N ASN A 143 -19.11 -1.95 -30.54
CA ASN A 143 -19.61 -0.97 -29.56
C ASN A 143 -21.13 -1.06 -29.29
N THR A 144 -21.90 -1.58 -30.24
CA THR A 144 -23.35 -1.81 -30.10
C THR A 144 -23.71 -2.89 -29.07
N PHE A 145 -22.75 -3.70 -28.61
CA PHE A 145 -22.96 -4.82 -27.67
C PHE A 145 -22.24 -4.65 -26.32
N ALA A 146 -21.75 -3.44 -26.02
CA ALA A 146 -20.93 -3.18 -24.84
C ALA A 146 -21.68 -3.10 -23.48
N THR A 147 -23.01 -3.30 -23.46
CA THR A 147 -23.87 -3.03 -22.28
C THR A 147 -23.65 -3.95 -21.07
N ASN A 148 -22.93 -5.08 -21.21
CA ASN A 148 -22.70 -6.07 -20.14
C ASN A 148 -21.22 -6.27 -19.76
N ILE A 149 -20.35 -5.33 -20.15
CA ILE A 149 -18.90 -5.51 -20.02
C ILE A 149 -18.42 -5.56 -18.57
N ASP A 150 -19.02 -4.79 -17.65
CA ASP A 150 -18.61 -4.81 -16.23
C ASP A 150 -18.88 -6.15 -15.54
N SER A 151 -20.02 -6.78 -15.86
CA SER A 151 -20.35 -8.11 -15.37
C SER A 151 -19.37 -9.15 -15.90
N TYR A 152 -19.02 -9.05 -17.20
CA TYR A 152 -18.01 -9.90 -17.82
C TYR A 152 -16.63 -9.71 -17.18
N ILE A 153 -16.20 -8.46 -16.96
CA ILE A 153 -14.95 -8.13 -16.26
C ILE A 153 -14.91 -8.76 -14.87
N THR A 154 -16.01 -8.70 -14.12
CA THR A 154 -16.08 -9.28 -12.78
C THR A 154 -15.97 -10.81 -12.81
N ALA A 155 -16.71 -11.44 -13.72
CA ALA A 155 -16.68 -12.89 -13.90
C ALA A 155 -15.28 -13.38 -14.32
N ILE A 156 -14.66 -12.69 -15.27
CA ILE A 156 -13.35 -13.07 -15.80
C ILE A 156 -12.21 -12.89 -14.79
N THR A 157 -12.29 -11.81 -14.01
CA THR A 157 -11.35 -11.58 -12.90
C THR A 157 -11.49 -12.69 -11.86
N SER A 158 -12.72 -13.04 -11.48
CA SER A 158 -12.98 -14.13 -10.53
C SER A 158 -12.40 -15.46 -11.01
N ALA A 159 -12.55 -15.79 -12.30
CA ALA A 159 -12.02 -17.02 -12.88
C ALA A 159 -10.48 -17.04 -12.90
N ALA A 160 -9.84 -15.92 -13.26
CA ALA A 160 -8.39 -15.80 -13.22
C ALA A 160 -7.82 -15.89 -11.80
N ARG A 161 -8.49 -15.28 -10.82
CA ARG A 161 -8.11 -15.36 -9.40
C ARG A 161 -8.27 -16.79 -8.84
N GLU A 162 -9.34 -17.49 -9.23
CA GLU A 162 -9.51 -18.91 -8.89
C GLU A 162 -8.40 -19.79 -9.46
N HIS A 163 -8.04 -19.57 -10.72
CA HIS A 163 -6.95 -20.29 -11.38
C HIS A 163 -5.61 -20.04 -10.68
N GLN A 164 -5.29 -18.78 -10.38
CA GLN A 164 -4.10 -18.41 -9.61
C GLN A 164 -4.03 -19.13 -8.27
N TYR A 165 -5.14 -19.16 -7.52
CA TYR A 165 -5.23 -19.87 -6.24
C TYR A 165 -4.98 -21.38 -6.40
N LYS A 166 -5.66 -22.05 -7.33
CA LYS A 166 -5.53 -23.50 -7.53
C LYS A 166 -4.12 -23.90 -7.95
N VAL A 167 -3.50 -23.15 -8.87
CA VAL A 167 -2.13 -23.42 -9.31
C VAL A 167 -1.14 -23.13 -8.18
N ALA A 168 -1.28 -22.01 -7.47
CA ALA A 168 -0.42 -21.72 -6.33
C ALA A 168 -0.49 -22.81 -5.25
N LEU A 169 -1.69 -23.32 -4.95
CA LEU A 169 -1.92 -24.36 -3.95
C LEU A 169 -1.18 -25.66 -4.30
N LYS A 170 -1.19 -26.06 -5.58
CA LYS A 170 -0.48 -27.25 -6.09
C LYS A 170 1.03 -27.17 -5.91
N TYR A 171 1.61 -25.97 -5.96
CA TYR A 171 3.06 -25.74 -5.81
C TYR A 171 3.53 -25.62 -4.35
N GLY A 172 2.59 -25.62 -3.41
CA GLY A 172 2.86 -25.61 -1.97
C GLY A 172 3.04 -24.23 -1.35
N ASN A 173 3.34 -24.24 -0.05
CA ASN A 173 3.18 -23.06 0.82
C ASN A 173 4.05 -21.86 0.47
N VAL A 174 5.28 -22.08 -0.01
CA VAL A 174 6.19 -20.99 -0.40
C VAL A 174 5.65 -20.24 -1.62
N VAL A 175 5.13 -20.98 -2.61
CA VAL A 175 4.55 -20.37 -3.80
C VAL A 175 3.24 -19.67 -3.45
N MET A 176 2.36 -20.33 -2.70
CA MET A 176 1.15 -19.71 -2.13
C MET A 176 1.42 -18.35 -1.48
N GLY A 177 2.43 -18.26 -0.61
CA GLY A 177 2.81 -16.99 0.05
C GLY A 177 3.21 -15.88 -0.92
N ARG A 178 3.90 -16.21 -2.04
CA ARG A 178 4.24 -15.22 -3.09
C ARG A 178 3.01 -14.70 -3.83
N TRP A 179 1.95 -15.51 -3.90
CA TRP A 179 0.67 -15.19 -4.56
C TRP A 179 -0.40 -14.70 -3.58
N GLY A 180 -0.02 -14.34 -2.35
CA GLY A 180 -0.96 -13.97 -1.29
C GLY A 180 -1.90 -12.81 -1.64
N GLY A 181 -1.44 -11.81 -2.40
CA GLY A 181 -2.28 -10.69 -2.87
C GLY A 181 -3.44 -11.15 -3.77
N PRO A 182 -3.17 -11.78 -4.93
CA PRO A 182 -4.19 -12.36 -5.78
C PRO A 182 -5.14 -13.35 -5.08
N ILE A 183 -4.62 -14.15 -4.15
CA ILE A 183 -5.44 -15.10 -3.37
C ILE A 183 -6.37 -14.34 -2.39
N HIS A 184 -5.89 -13.26 -1.79
CA HIS A 184 -6.71 -12.40 -0.93
C HIS A 184 -7.84 -11.75 -1.72
N GLU A 185 -7.57 -11.24 -2.92
CA GLU A 185 -8.62 -10.75 -3.82
C GLU A 185 -9.63 -11.85 -4.18
N PHE A 186 -9.17 -13.08 -4.46
CA PHE A 186 -10.07 -14.20 -4.71
C PHE A 186 -11.01 -14.44 -3.52
N ALA A 187 -10.46 -14.44 -2.30
CA ALA A 187 -11.24 -14.60 -1.08
C ALA A 187 -12.29 -13.48 -0.93
N LYS A 188 -11.94 -12.23 -1.24
CA LYS A 188 -12.89 -11.10 -1.23
C LYS A 188 -14.03 -11.29 -2.25
N LEU A 189 -13.71 -11.79 -3.45
CA LEU A 189 -14.70 -12.08 -4.49
C LEU A 189 -15.65 -13.22 -4.07
N LEU A 190 -15.15 -14.24 -3.37
CA LEU A 190 -15.97 -15.30 -2.80
C LEU A 190 -16.85 -14.77 -1.66
N ALA A 191 -16.29 -13.94 -0.78
CA ALA A 191 -17.00 -13.32 0.33
C ALA A 191 -18.19 -12.47 -0.14
N SER A 192 -18.00 -11.65 -1.19
CA SER A 192 -19.07 -10.79 -1.74
C SER A 192 -20.24 -11.59 -2.34
N LYS A 193 -19.99 -12.84 -2.75
CA LYS A 193 -20.99 -13.79 -3.26
C LYS A 193 -21.56 -14.71 -2.18
N ASN A 194 -21.12 -14.58 -0.93
CA ASN A 194 -21.41 -15.53 0.16
C ASN A 194 -21.07 -16.99 -0.20
N ASP A 195 -20.01 -17.20 -0.98
CA ASP A 195 -19.60 -18.54 -1.39
C ASP A 195 -18.91 -19.27 -0.22
N PRO A 196 -19.35 -20.47 0.18
CA PRO A 196 -18.80 -21.19 1.33
C PRO A 196 -17.31 -21.54 1.20
N ARG A 197 -16.77 -21.61 -0.02
CA ARG A 197 -15.33 -21.87 -0.28
C ARG A 197 -14.43 -20.78 0.33
N VAL A 198 -14.98 -19.60 0.60
CA VAL A 198 -14.26 -18.46 1.15
C VAL A 198 -13.48 -18.80 2.42
N ILE A 199 -14.04 -19.68 3.28
CA ILE A 199 -13.43 -20.08 4.55
C ILE A 199 -12.10 -20.81 4.29
N ASP A 200 -12.11 -21.79 3.39
CA ASP A 200 -10.91 -22.59 3.09
C ASP A 200 -9.85 -21.76 2.36
N VAL A 201 -10.26 -20.84 1.49
CA VAL A 201 -9.33 -19.93 0.80
C VAL A 201 -8.64 -19.00 1.79
N TYR A 202 -9.37 -18.36 2.69
CA TYR A 202 -8.75 -17.52 3.74
C TYR A 202 -7.87 -18.36 4.66
N ARG A 203 -8.31 -19.55 5.08
CA ARG A 203 -7.49 -20.43 5.93
C ARG A 203 -6.15 -20.77 5.26
N ASN A 204 -6.16 -21.17 3.99
CA ASN A 204 -4.95 -21.47 3.24
C ASN A 204 -4.06 -20.24 3.02
N LEU A 205 -4.67 -19.08 2.73
CA LEU A 205 -3.96 -17.81 2.63
C LEU A 205 -3.22 -17.49 3.93
N LEU A 206 -3.92 -17.52 5.07
CA LEU A 206 -3.38 -17.13 6.37
C LEU A 206 -2.32 -18.11 6.91
N GLN A 207 -2.34 -19.38 6.50
CA GLN A 207 -1.25 -20.32 6.76
C GLN A 207 0.07 -19.92 6.09
N THR A 208 -0.01 -19.26 4.93
CA THR A 208 1.17 -18.88 4.12
C THR A 208 1.52 -17.40 4.20
N SER A 209 0.59 -16.57 4.65
CA SER A 209 0.73 -15.12 4.77
C SER A 209 0.12 -14.63 6.11
N PRO A 210 0.65 -15.08 7.26
CA PRO A 210 0.06 -14.77 8.57
C PRO A 210 0.10 -13.28 8.93
N SER A 211 0.99 -12.50 8.30
CA SER A 211 1.10 -11.04 8.45
C SER A 211 0.11 -10.24 7.59
N ASN A 212 -0.76 -10.90 6.80
CA ASN A 212 -1.83 -10.21 6.10
C ASN A 212 -2.98 -9.91 7.09
N TYR A 213 -2.82 -8.84 7.86
CA TYR A 213 -3.73 -8.48 8.95
C TYR A 213 -5.13 -8.07 8.46
N ASP A 214 -5.26 -7.50 7.26
CA ASP A 214 -6.57 -7.27 6.64
C ASP A 214 -7.31 -8.59 6.41
N ALA A 215 -6.63 -9.60 5.85
CA ALA A 215 -7.20 -10.93 5.66
C ALA A 215 -7.56 -11.60 7.01
N GLN A 216 -6.79 -11.40 8.07
CA GLN A 216 -7.09 -11.91 9.41
C GLN A 216 -8.43 -11.35 9.94
N ILE A 217 -8.66 -10.04 9.81
CA ILE A 217 -9.91 -9.39 10.26
C ILE A 217 -11.10 -9.79 9.39
N GLU A 218 -10.92 -9.82 8.06
CA GLU A 218 -11.96 -10.24 7.12
C GLU A 218 -12.38 -11.70 7.39
N TYR A 219 -11.41 -12.62 7.55
CA TYR A 219 -11.67 -14.01 7.88
C TYR A 219 -12.41 -14.16 9.22
N SER A 220 -11.95 -13.44 10.26
CA SER A 220 -12.58 -13.44 11.58
C SER A 220 -14.05 -13.00 11.51
N SER A 221 -14.35 -12.03 10.66
CA SER A 221 -15.71 -11.50 10.46
C SER A 221 -16.63 -12.51 9.77
N ILE A 222 -16.09 -13.41 8.95
CA ILE A 222 -16.84 -14.47 8.26
C ILE A 222 -17.18 -15.62 9.22
N ILE A 223 -16.19 -16.10 9.97
CA ILE A 223 -16.34 -17.32 10.80
C ILE A 223 -16.93 -17.05 12.19
N LYS A 224 -17.08 -15.77 12.59
CA LYS A 224 -17.83 -15.24 13.74
C LYS A 224 -17.74 -16.02 15.05
N ASN A 225 -17.17 -15.42 16.09
CA ASN A 225 -17.16 -15.96 17.47
C ASN A 225 -16.57 -17.38 17.62
N SER A 226 -15.87 -17.88 16.59
CA SER A 226 -15.11 -19.12 16.67
C SER A 226 -13.79 -18.87 17.41
N GLU A 227 -13.19 -19.94 17.93
CA GLU A 227 -11.84 -19.87 18.50
C GLU A 227 -10.84 -19.34 17.46
N GLU A 228 -10.97 -19.77 16.19
CA GLU A 228 -10.16 -19.27 15.08
C GLU A 228 -10.28 -17.74 14.91
N ALA A 229 -11.49 -17.16 14.97
CA ALA A 229 -11.68 -15.70 14.86
C ALA A 229 -10.98 -14.96 15.99
N ILE A 230 -11.06 -15.49 17.21
CA ILE A 230 -10.38 -14.91 18.38
C ILE A 230 -8.87 -14.95 18.20
N GLN A 231 -8.31 -16.04 17.67
CA GLN A 231 -6.87 -16.14 17.43
C GLN A 231 -6.40 -15.17 16.35
N CYS A 232 -7.14 -15.05 15.24
CA CYS A 232 -6.86 -14.08 14.19
C CYS A 232 -6.89 -12.65 14.74
N ALA A 233 -7.89 -12.29 15.54
CA ALA A 233 -7.97 -10.98 16.18
C ALA A 233 -6.79 -10.73 17.15
N LYS A 234 -6.39 -11.73 17.96
CA LYS A 234 -5.21 -11.63 18.84
C LYS A 234 -3.91 -11.39 18.08
N ILE A 235 -3.73 -12.02 16.92
CA ILE A 235 -2.56 -11.78 16.06
C ILE A 235 -2.54 -10.32 15.60
N VAL A 236 -3.68 -9.80 15.12
CA VAL A 236 -3.80 -8.41 14.69
C VAL A 236 -3.55 -7.44 15.84
N GLU A 237 -4.14 -7.67 17.02
CA GLU A 237 -3.93 -6.82 18.21
C GLU A 237 -2.45 -6.74 18.63
N ARG A 238 -1.75 -7.88 18.53
CA ARG A 238 -0.35 -8.00 18.91
C ARG A 238 0.58 -7.26 17.95
N ASP A 239 0.35 -7.38 16.63
CA ASP A 239 1.37 -7.01 15.64
C ASP A 239 0.99 -5.82 14.73
N ALA A 240 -0.30 -5.53 14.53
CA ALA A 240 -0.72 -4.49 13.61
C ALA A 240 -0.36 -3.07 14.12
N GLU A 241 -0.06 -2.19 13.17
CA GLU A 241 0.26 -0.77 13.40
C GLU A 241 -0.90 0.16 13.01
N GLU A 242 -1.86 -0.32 12.21
CA GLU A 242 -2.97 0.49 11.70
C GLU A 242 -4.13 0.55 12.70
N GLU A 243 -4.59 1.76 13.04
CA GLU A 243 -5.68 1.98 13.99
C GLU A 243 -6.97 1.26 13.59
N LYS A 244 -7.31 1.28 12.29
CA LYS A 244 -8.49 0.58 11.75
C LYS A 244 -8.47 -0.92 12.06
N LEU A 245 -7.31 -1.56 11.92
CA LEU A 245 -7.14 -2.99 12.17
C LEU A 245 -7.24 -3.31 13.66
N LEU A 246 -6.60 -2.49 14.50
CA LEU A 246 -6.65 -2.63 15.96
C LEU A 246 -8.08 -2.43 16.50
N ASN A 247 -8.79 -1.41 16.01
CA ASN A 247 -10.19 -1.15 16.36
C ASN A 247 -11.11 -2.31 15.93
N ALA A 248 -10.86 -2.92 14.77
CA ALA A 248 -11.62 -4.08 14.32
C ALA A 248 -11.34 -5.32 15.18
N SER A 249 -10.07 -5.56 15.53
CA SER A 249 -9.68 -6.63 16.45
C SER A 249 -10.30 -6.46 17.84
N ALA A 250 -10.24 -5.25 18.41
CA ALA A 250 -10.80 -4.95 19.72
C ALA A 250 -12.29 -5.26 19.81
N LYS A 251 -13.05 -4.97 18.75
CA LYS A 251 -14.48 -5.33 18.65
C LYS A 251 -14.70 -6.84 18.70
N ILE A 252 -13.89 -7.63 18.00
CA ILE A 252 -13.98 -9.10 18.03
C ILE A 252 -13.61 -9.64 19.42
N LEU A 253 -12.63 -9.02 20.08
CA LEU A 253 -12.15 -9.40 21.41
C LEU A 253 -12.98 -8.83 22.56
N ASN A 254 -14.02 -8.04 22.29
CA ASN A 254 -14.81 -7.29 23.27
C ASN A 254 -13.95 -6.44 24.23
N LYS A 255 -12.98 -5.71 23.66
CA LYS A 255 -12.10 -4.77 24.39
C LYS A 255 -12.48 -3.33 24.11
N ASP A 256 -12.21 -2.47 25.08
CA ASP A 256 -12.37 -1.02 24.91
C ASP A 256 -11.39 -0.50 23.85
N ILE A 257 -11.88 0.44 23.02
CA ILE A 257 -11.07 1.12 22.02
C ILE A 257 -10.51 2.40 22.66
N PRO A 258 -9.18 2.55 22.76
CA PRO A 258 -8.58 3.75 23.32
C PRO A 258 -8.85 4.95 22.42
N THR A 259 -9.10 6.10 23.02
CA THR A 259 -9.31 7.37 22.31
C THR A 259 -8.45 8.47 22.93
N ILE A 260 -8.01 9.44 22.14
CA ILE A 260 -7.27 10.60 22.66
C ILE A 260 -8.10 11.39 23.69
N SER A 261 -9.41 11.43 23.51
CA SER A 261 -10.35 12.09 24.43
C SER A 261 -10.40 11.49 25.83
N SER A 262 -9.98 10.22 25.99
CA SER A 262 -9.92 9.54 27.28
C SER A 262 -8.79 10.05 28.19
N TYR A 263 -7.74 10.65 27.61
CA TYR A 263 -6.64 11.20 28.39
C TYR A 263 -7.06 12.47 29.15
N GLN A 264 -6.44 12.68 30.31
CA GLN A 264 -6.67 13.89 31.10
C GLN A 264 -6.21 15.13 30.34
N VAL A 265 -6.97 16.23 30.51
CA VAL A 265 -6.57 17.54 29.98
C VAL A 265 -5.29 18.00 30.68
N LEU A 266 -4.41 18.66 29.93
CA LEU A 266 -3.21 19.28 30.47
C LEU A 266 -3.53 20.22 31.64
N ASN A 267 -2.91 19.98 32.81
CA ASN A 267 -3.08 20.86 33.97
C ASN A 267 -2.15 22.08 33.87
N GLN A 268 -2.52 23.17 34.54
CA GLN A 268 -1.65 24.34 34.65
C GLN A 268 -0.44 24.03 35.55
N ASN A 269 0.75 24.47 35.13
CA ASN A 269 1.97 24.44 35.92
C ASN A 269 2.33 23.04 36.45
N GLU A 270 2.16 21.98 35.65
CA GLU A 270 2.70 20.66 36.00
C GLU A 270 4.23 20.74 36.14
N LYS A 271 4.75 20.36 37.31
CA LYS A 271 6.19 20.43 37.67
C LYS A 271 6.78 19.07 37.96
N GLY A 272 8.09 18.99 37.93
CA GLY A 272 8.91 17.83 38.25
C GLY A 272 9.62 17.24 37.05
N LEU A 273 10.61 16.38 37.35
CA LEU A 273 11.32 15.59 36.33
C LEU A 273 10.36 14.58 35.72
N LYS A 274 9.73 14.96 34.59
CA LYS A 274 8.77 14.14 33.85
C LYS A 274 8.71 14.55 32.40
N VAL A 275 8.21 13.66 31.56
CA VAL A 275 7.78 13.96 30.20
C VAL A 275 6.26 14.07 30.16
N ILE A 276 5.74 15.19 29.66
CA ILE A 276 4.34 15.34 29.27
C ILE A 276 4.25 15.01 27.78
N LEU A 277 3.62 13.89 27.46
CA LEU A 277 3.42 13.43 26.10
C LEU A 277 2.04 13.89 25.61
N ILE A 278 2.02 14.68 24.54
CA ILE A 278 0.80 15.27 23.97
C ILE A 278 0.53 14.65 22.60
N PRO A 279 -0.49 13.80 22.42
CA PRO A 279 -0.84 13.28 21.11
C PRO A 279 -1.40 14.39 20.22
N LEU A 280 -0.86 14.53 19.02
CA LEU A 280 -1.29 15.46 17.98
C LEU A 280 -1.78 14.66 16.77
N GLU A 281 -3.09 14.73 16.51
CA GLU A 281 -3.72 13.95 15.44
C GLU A 281 -3.18 14.31 14.03
N PRO A 282 -3.04 13.33 13.11
CA PRO A 282 -3.26 11.90 13.29
C PRO A 282 -2.25 11.30 14.28
N CYS A 283 -2.75 10.50 15.22
CA CYS A 283 -1.95 9.81 16.22
C CYS A 283 -2.74 8.62 16.76
N ASN A 284 -2.26 7.41 16.52
CA ASN A 284 -2.89 6.19 17.01
C ASN A 284 -2.72 6.05 18.54
N PRO A 285 -3.81 6.11 19.33
CA PRO A 285 -3.76 6.03 20.78
C PRO A 285 -3.36 4.65 21.32
N TRP A 286 -3.43 3.59 20.51
CA TRP A 286 -3.09 2.22 20.91
C TRP A 286 -1.64 2.05 21.38
N PHE A 287 -0.72 2.93 20.98
CA PHE A 287 0.70 2.77 21.27
C PHE A 287 1.22 3.67 22.39
N LEU A 288 0.46 4.68 22.80
CA LEU A 288 0.99 5.76 23.63
C LEU A 288 1.43 5.28 25.02
N ASP A 289 0.62 4.44 25.67
CA ASP A 289 0.97 3.86 26.98
C ASP A 289 2.19 2.93 26.86
N GLU A 290 2.30 2.14 25.79
CA GLU A 290 3.44 1.24 25.59
C GLU A 290 4.73 2.01 25.29
N ILE A 291 4.64 3.11 24.54
CA ILE A 291 5.75 4.03 24.28
C ILE A 291 6.20 4.67 25.60
N ALA A 292 5.25 5.16 26.41
CA ALA A 292 5.52 5.74 27.73
C ALA A 292 6.24 4.75 28.65
N ILE A 293 5.69 3.55 28.83
CA ILE A 293 6.27 2.48 29.65
C ILE A 293 7.68 2.10 29.16
N THR A 294 7.86 1.99 27.84
CA THR A 294 9.18 1.62 27.27
C THR A 294 10.19 2.74 27.48
N TYR A 295 9.79 4.00 27.32
CA TYR A 295 10.65 5.15 27.62
C TYR A 295 11.04 5.22 29.10
N GLU A 296 10.09 4.98 30.02
CA GLU A 296 10.36 4.95 31.45
C GLU A 296 11.38 3.86 31.81
N LYS A 297 11.31 2.69 31.15
CA LYS A 297 12.32 1.65 31.32
C LYS A 297 13.71 2.08 30.84
N ILE A 298 13.79 2.87 29.76
CA ILE A 298 15.07 3.36 29.22
C ILE A 298 15.70 4.41 30.15
N THR A 299 14.90 5.37 30.64
CA THR A 299 15.38 6.61 31.25
C THR A 299 15.16 6.70 32.76
N SER A 300 14.24 5.90 33.30
CA SER A 300 13.70 6.05 34.65
C SER A 300 13.13 7.45 34.94
N ILE A 301 12.64 8.13 33.90
CA ILE A 301 11.92 9.41 33.99
C ILE A 301 10.43 9.15 33.71
N PRO A 302 9.51 9.51 34.62
CA PRO A 302 8.07 9.30 34.43
C PRO A 302 7.52 10.01 33.18
N VAL A 303 6.53 9.37 32.54
CA VAL A 303 5.78 9.92 31.41
C VAL A 303 4.31 10.05 31.80
N VAL A 304 3.73 11.21 31.54
CA VAL A 304 2.29 11.45 31.68
C VAL A 304 1.70 11.84 30.33
N ILE A 305 0.65 11.15 29.90
CA ILE A 305 -0.06 11.49 28.67
C ILE A 305 -1.14 12.52 29.00
N ARG A 306 -1.20 13.60 28.21
CA ARG A 306 -2.18 14.68 28.36
C ARG A 306 -2.74 15.07 27.01
N ARG A 307 -4.04 15.34 26.95
CA ARG A 307 -4.65 15.97 25.76
C ARG A 307 -4.69 17.48 25.92
N LEU A 308 -4.68 18.18 24.79
CA LEU A 308 -4.87 19.62 24.76
C LEU A 308 -6.33 19.99 25.10
N PRO A 309 -6.56 21.14 25.74
CA PRO A 309 -7.90 21.69 25.94
C PRO A 309 -8.47 22.31 24.66
N VAL A 310 -7.61 22.58 23.67
CA VAL A 310 -7.97 23.09 22.35
C VAL A 310 -7.88 21.97 21.32
N ASN A 311 -8.77 22.01 20.33
CA ASN A 311 -8.68 21.09 19.20
C ASN A 311 -7.44 21.42 18.38
N TRP A 312 -6.67 20.39 18.06
CA TRP A 312 -5.58 20.49 17.10
C TRP A 312 -6.13 20.37 15.68
N THR A 313 -5.58 21.15 14.77
CA THR A 313 -5.78 20.96 13.33
C THR A 313 -4.41 21.02 12.70
N PRO A 314 -3.97 19.95 12.01
CA PRO A 314 -2.67 19.95 11.37
C PRO A 314 -2.60 21.07 10.32
N PRO A 315 -1.46 21.77 10.21
CA PRO A 315 -1.27 22.74 9.14
C PRO A 315 -1.35 22.05 7.78
N GLU A 316 -1.50 22.84 6.70
CA GLU A 316 -1.37 22.30 5.36
C GLU A 316 0.02 21.69 5.16
N SER A 317 0.09 20.59 4.42
CA SER A 317 1.38 19.96 4.10
C SER A 317 2.23 20.88 3.24
N SER A 318 3.47 21.13 3.65
CA SER A 318 4.40 22.00 2.93
C SER A 318 4.95 21.35 1.66
N ARG A 319 5.09 20.01 1.64
CA ARG A 319 5.59 19.26 0.47
C ARG A 319 5.09 17.82 0.42
N SER A 320 5.44 17.13 -0.67
CA SER A 320 5.29 15.67 -0.82
C SER A 320 6.63 15.11 -1.27
N THR A 321 6.93 13.86 -0.90
CA THR A 321 8.11 13.12 -1.42
C THR A 321 8.11 13.04 -2.96
N TYR A 322 6.94 13.14 -3.59
CA TYR A 322 6.77 13.16 -5.03
C TYR A 322 6.88 14.54 -5.67
N ARG A 323 7.04 15.62 -4.88
CA ARG A 323 7.15 16.97 -5.43
C ARG A 323 8.25 17.09 -6.50
N PRO A 324 9.49 16.58 -6.31
CA PRO A 324 10.52 16.65 -7.36
C PRO A 324 10.11 15.91 -8.64
N TYR A 325 9.33 14.83 -8.51
CA TYR A 325 8.82 14.08 -9.65
C TYR A 325 7.72 14.87 -10.39
N LEU A 326 6.80 15.50 -9.65
CA LEU A 326 5.79 16.40 -10.24
C LEU A 326 6.43 17.62 -10.91
N GLU A 327 7.46 18.20 -10.29
CA GLU A 327 8.21 19.31 -10.89
C GLU A 327 8.92 18.87 -12.17
N LYS A 328 9.46 17.65 -12.22
CA LYS A 328 10.02 17.08 -13.45
C LYS A 328 8.95 16.93 -14.55
N ILE A 329 7.75 16.45 -14.20
CA ILE A 329 6.61 16.40 -15.13
C ILE A 329 6.27 17.81 -15.62
N ALA A 330 6.17 18.76 -14.69
CA ALA A 330 5.85 20.15 -14.99
C ALA A 330 6.93 20.80 -15.88
N SER A 331 8.22 20.59 -15.64
CA SER A 331 9.31 21.08 -16.49
C SER A 331 9.23 20.53 -17.92
N ASN A 332 8.74 19.29 -18.09
CA ASN A 332 8.54 18.72 -19.43
C ASN A 332 7.35 19.36 -20.15
N ILE A 333 6.28 19.70 -19.42
CA ILE A 333 5.09 20.37 -19.95
C ILE A 333 5.40 21.85 -20.27
N TRP A 334 5.97 22.58 -19.32
CA TRP A 334 6.25 24.01 -19.39
C TRP A 334 7.76 24.28 -19.48
N LYS A 335 8.36 23.89 -20.62
CA LYS A 335 9.81 23.98 -20.89
C LYS A 335 10.43 25.37 -20.69
N THR A 336 9.63 26.43 -20.68
CA THR A 336 10.06 27.82 -20.55
C THR A 336 10.16 28.31 -19.09
N LYS A 337 9.66 27.53 -18.12
CA LYS A 337 9.70 27.88 -16.69
C LYS A 337 10.88 27.16 -16.02
N SER A 338 11.78 27.93 -15.38
CA SER A 338 13.02 27.42 -14.78
C SER A 338 12.81 26.68 -13.45
N ASP A 339 11.79 27.07 -12.68
CA ASP A 339 11.44 26.45 -11.40
C ASP A 339 9.95 26.61 -11.07
N PHE A 340 9.45 25.80 -10.13
CA PHE A 340 8.05 25.78 -9.67
C PHE A 340 7.94 26.08 -8.17
N ASN A 341 8.91 26.79 -7.60
CA ASN A 341 8.96 27.08 -6.16
C ASN A 341 7.81 27.98 -5.70
N ASP A 342 7.29 28.83 -6.60
CA ASP A 342 6.13 29.70 -6.39
C ASP A 342 4.78 28.95 -6.44
N TRP A 343 4.78 27.66 -6.80
CA TRP A 343 3.56 26.86 -6.86
C TRP A 343 3.41 26.04 -5.58
N SER A 344 2.24 26.16 -4.95
CA SER A 344 1.83 25.22 -3.91
C SER A 344 1.64 23.82 -4.53
N LEU A 345 1.72 22.78 -3.69
CA LEU A 345 1.50 21.41 -4.16
C LEU A 345 0.12 21.23 -4.79
N SER A 346 -0.91 21.84 -4.22
CA SER A 346 -2.28 21.84 -4.76
C SER A 346 -2.35 22.46 -6.15
N LYS A 347 -1.71 23.62 -6.35
CA LYS A 347 -1.65 24.28 -7.65
C LYS A 347 -0.90 23.44 -8.68
N LEU A 348 0.22 22.83 -8.27
CA LEU A 348 0.99 21.93 -9.14
C LEU A 348 0.17 20.72 -9.58
N LYS A 349 -0.58 20.08 -8.67
CA LYS A 349 -1.50 18.97 -8.99
C LYS A 349 -2.59 19.41 -9.96
N GLU A 350 -3.20 20.58 -9.73
CA GLU A 350 -4.28 21.10 -10.55
C GLU A 350 -3.83 21.38 -12.00
N GLU A 351 -2.71 22.09 -12.18
CA GLU A 351 -2.20 22.43 -13.50
C GLU A 351 -1.72 21.20 -14.29
N ILE A 352 -1.05 20.25 -13.63
CA ILE A 352 -0.67 18.97 -14.27
C ILE A 352 -1.92 18.20 -14.72
N MET A 353 -2.94 18.12 -13.87
CA MET A 353 -4.20 17.44 -14.21
C MET A 353 -4.93 18.14 -15.35
N LYS A 354 -4.94 19.47 -15.37
CA LYS A 354 -5.51 20.26 -16.47
C LYS A 354 -4.82 19.93 -17.79
N LYS A 355 -3.49 19.86 -17.80
CA LYS A 355 -2.75 19.46 -19.00
C LYS A 355 -3.04 18.02 -19.41
N ALA A 356 -3.10 17.09 -18.46
CA ALA A 356 -3.48 15.70 -18.73
C ALA A 356 -4.86 15.59 -19.39
N LYS A 357 -5.84 16.40 -18.96
CA LYS A 357 -7.17 16.45 -19.59
C LYS A 357 -7.14 16.95 -21.03
N GLU A 358 -6.24 17.87 -21.37
CA GLU A 358 -6.04 18.34 -22.75
C GLU A 358 -5.39 17.25 -23.64
N GLU A 359 -4.53 16.40 -23.07
CA GLU A 359 -3.85 15.31 -23.79
C GLU A 359 -4.74 14.07 -23.98
N GLY A 360 -5.67 13.82 -23.07
CA GLY A 360 -6.71 12.79 -23.22
C GLY A 360 -6.78 11.79 -22.06
N PRO A 361 -7.68 10.78 -22.16
CA PRO A 361 -8.01 9.89 -21.05
C PRO A 361 -6.81 9.11 -20.46
N GLN A 362 -5.85 8.71 -21.29
CA GLN A 362 -4.66 7.97 -20.82
C GLN A 362 -3.76 8.82 -19.92
N ALA A 363 -3.55 10.09 -20.28
CA ALA A 363 -2.75 11.02 -19.48
C ALA A 363 -3.44 11.27 -18.13
N VAL A 364 -4.77 11.45 -18.13
CA VAL A 364 -5.58 11.56 -16.91
C VAL A 364 -5.42 10.33 -16.02
N THR A 365 -5.54 9.12 -16.56
CA THR A 365 -5.36 7.87 -15.79
C THR A 365 -3.95 7.77 -15.21
N SER A 366 -2.93 8.09 -16.00
CA SER A 366 -1.52 8.04 -15.57
C SER A 366 -1.24 9.03 -14.43
N ILE A 367 -1.74 10.26 -14.55
CA ILE A 367 -1.60 11.28 -13.50
C ILE A 367 -2.42 10.88 -12.26
N ASN A 368 -3.63 10.34 -12.40
CA ASN A 368 -4.42 9.85 -11.27
C ASN A 368 -3.69 8.72 -10.52
N GLN A 369 -3.02 7.81 -11.21
CA GLN A 369 -2.20 6.79 -10.55
C GLN A 369 -1.05 7.38 -9.74
N ILE A 370 -0.39 8.42 -10.27
CA ILE A 370 0.65 9.14 -9.54
C ILE A 370 0.06 9.82 -8.31
N PHE A 371 -1.08 10.50 -8.45
CA PHE A 371 -1.74 11.16 -7.33
C PHE A 371 -2.21 10.18 -6.26
N ASN A 372 -2.75 9.02 -6.65
CA ASN A 372 -3.13 7.97 -5.70
C ASN A 372 -1.90 7.45 -4.94
N LYS A 373 -0.79 7.18 -5.63
CA LYS A 373 0.47 6.78 -4.97
C LYS A 373 0.99 7.86 -4.02
N MET A 374 0.88 9.13 -4.40
CA MET A 374 1.24 10.26 -3.53
C MET A 374 0.38 10.29 -2.27
N ASP A 375 -0.93 10.10 -2.42
CA ASP A 375 -1.88 10.08 -1.32
C ASP A 375 -1.64 8.85 -0.40
N GLU A 376 -1.10 7.76 -0.95
CA GLU A 376 -0.72 6.54 -0.22
C GLU A 376 0.61 6.65 0.54
N GLU A 377 1.65 7.20 -0.10
CA GLU A 377 3.04 7.28 0.41
C GLU A 377 3.33 8.55 1.22
N GLY A 378 2.40 9.50 1.21
CA GLY A 378 2.28 10.54 2.23
C GLY A 378 2.81 11.93 1.84
N TYR A 379 2.19 12.92 2.45
CA TYR A 379 2.63 14.31 2.48
C TYR A 379 3.64 14.52 3.62
N GLN A 380 4.37 15.64 3.58
CA GLN A 380 5.29 16.03 4.64
C GLN A 380 5.00 17.44 5.17
N TRP A 381 5.18 17.62 6.47
CA TRP A 381 4.94 18.87 7.19
C TRP A 381 6.24 19.45 7.74
N GLU A 382 6.38 20.77 7.63
CA GLU A 382 7.48 21.45 8.30
C GLU A 382 7.25 21.43 9.82
N ALA A 383 8.26 21.03 10.58
CA ALA A 383 8.14 20.85 12.02
C ALA A 383 7.96 22.19 12.78
N ASP A 384 8.53 23.28 12.27
CA ASP A 384 8.56 24.58 12.96
C ASP A 384 7.17 25.22 13.14
N PRO A 385 6.28 25.25 12.12
CA PRO A 385 4.89 25.66 12.30
C PRO A 385 4.13 24.84 13.35
N ILE A 386 4.32 23.51 13.36
CA ILE A 386 3.68 22.59 14.32
C ILE A 386 4.15 22.92 15.74
N MET A 387 5.46 23.03 15.95
CA MET A 387 6.03 23.34 17.27
C MET A 387 5.64 24.74 17.73
N SER A 388 5.59 25.73 16.84
CA SER A 388 5.18 27.09 17.17
C SER A 388 3.73 27.13 17.64
N TRP A 389 2.84 26.45 16.91
CA TRP A 389 1.44 26.28 17.33
C TRP A 389 1.33 25.56 18.67
N LEU A 390 2.05 24.46 18.86
CA LEU A 390 2.01 23.69 20.10
C LEU A 390 2.48 24.53 21.29
N SER A 391 3.61 25.22 21.11
CA SER A 391 4.22 26.10 22.09
C SER A 391 3.30 27.25 22.52
N LEU A 392 2.59 27.87 21.57
CA LEU A 392 1.58 28.90 21.86
C LEU A 392 0.37 28.30 22.58
N SER A 393 -0.13 27.16 22.12
CA SER A 393 -1.32 26.50 22.64
C SER A 393 -1.14 26.03 24.09
N ILE A 394 0.07 25.59 24.45
CA ILE A 394 0.37 25.16 25.82
C ILE A 394 0.85 26.31 26.72
N SER A 395 1.18 27.49 26.18
CA SER A 395 1.76 28.61 26.94
C SER A 395 0.98 28.93 28.24
N PRO A 396 -0.37 28.94 28.25
CA PRO A 396 -1.14 29.16 29.49
C PRO A 396 -1.01 28.05 30.55
N TYR A 397 -0.55 26.87 30.15
CA TYR A 397 -0.41 25.67 31.00
C TYR A 397 1.05 25.33 31.29
N PHE A 398 1.98 25.92 30.53
CA PHE A 398 3.39 25.57 30.54
C PHE A 398 4.06 25.93 31.86
N SER A 399 4.77 24.96 32.43
CA SER A 399 5.58 25.17 33.62
C SER A 399 6.96 25.71 33.24
N LYS A 400 7.42 26.76 33.94
CA LYS A 400 8.80 27.26 33.81
C LYS A 400 9.85 26.34 34.47
N ASP A 401 9.42 25.23 35.05
CA ASP A 401 10.31 24.22 35.62
C ASP A 401 11.23 23.64 34.53
N PRO A 402 12.57 23.75 34.67
CA PRO A 402 13.49 23.22 33.66
C PRO A 402 13.42 21.70 33.49
N TYR A 403 12.86 20.97 34.46
CA TYR A 403 12.83 19.50 34.47
C TYR A 403 11.54 18.91 33.87
N THR A 404 10.52 19.73 33.62
CA THR A 404 9.30 19.28 32.93
C THR A 404 9.48 19.42 31.42
N MET A 405 9.46 18.28 30.73
CA MET A 405 9.64 18.19 29.29
C MET A 405 8.29 18.03 28.60
N VAL A 406 8.00 18.80 27.56
CA VAL A 406 6.76 18.66 26.78
C VAL A 406 7.10 18.18 25.38
N VAL A 407 6.50 17.06 24.96
CA VAL A 407 6.71 16.47 23.65
C VAL A 407 5.37 16.20 22.97
N GLY A 408 5.13 16.84 21.83
CA GLY A 408 4.05 16.46 20.91
C GLY A 408 4.42 15.17 20.17
N ILE A 409 3.48 14.25 19.99
CA ILE A 409 3.69 12.99 19.25
C ILE A 409 2.63 12.81 18.15
N THR A 410 3.05 12.47 16.93
CA THR A 410 2.18 12.44 15.75
C THR A 410 2.58 11.39 14.69
N GLU A 411 1.64 11.06 13.82
CA GLU A 411 1.83 10.28 12.58
C GLU A 411 2.15 11.13 11.36
N LEU A 412 2.15 12.46 11.47
CA LEU A 412 2.56 13.33 10.38
C LEU A 412 4.04 13.10 10.06
N ASP A 413 4.39 12.90 8.79
CA ASP A 413 5.80 12.84 8.37
C ASP A 413 6.38 14.25 8.38
N ILE A 414 7.36 14.51 9.26
CA ILE A 414 7.88 15.86 9.48
C ILE A 414 9.29 16.05 8.91
N TYR A 415 9.61 17.28 8.54
CA TYR A 415 10.95 17.69 8.12
C TYR A 415 11.34 19.06 8.70
N SER A 416 12.61 19.44 8.56
CA SER A 416 13.13 20.75 8.94
C SER A 416 14.18 21.24 7.94
N GLY A 417 14.02 22.46 7.43
CA GLY A 417 14.89 23.03 6.39
C GLY A 417 15.06 22.09 5.19
N GLU A 418 16.31 21.86 4.79
CA GLU A 418 16.67 21.01 3.63
C GLU A 418 16.69 19.50 3.93
N THR A 419 16.37 19.07 5.16
CA THR A 419 16.39 17.64 5.49
C THR A 419 15.22 16.90 4.84
N ASN A 420 15.42 15.64 4.44
CA ASN A 420 14.38 14.81 3.83
C ASN A 420 13.24 14.46 4.81
N PHE A 421 13.59 14.22 6.07
CA PHE A 421 12.67 14.04 7.18
C PHE A 421 13.48 14.15 8.49
N VAL A 422 12.77 14.34 9.60
CA VAL A 422 13.33 14.20 10.95
C VAL A 422 12.37 13.38 11.80
N PHE A 423 12.89 12.55 12.71
CA PHE A 423 12.04 11.84 13.65
C PHE A 423 11.60 12.73 14.82
N SER A 424 12.47 13.64 15.25
CA SER A 424 12.18 14.55 16.34
C SER A 424 12.89 15.88 16.18
N LEU A 425 12.28 16.94 16.72
CA LEU A 425 12.87 18.28 16.79
C LEU A 425 12.50 18.95 18.11
N TYR A 426 13.41 19.78 18.63
CA TYR A 426 13.22 20.58 19.84
C TYR A 426 13.30 22.05 19.46
N GLY A 427 12.32 22.84 19.88
CA GLY A 427 12.19 24.25 19.52
C GLY A 427 10.98 24.91 20.19
N GLY A 428 10.21 25.70 19.43
CA GLY A 428 9.08 26.48 19.91
C GLY A 428 9.48 27.85 20.46
N HIS A 429 8.53 28.55 21.09
CA HIS A 429 8.79 29.84 21.73
C HIS A 429 9.69 29.69 22.95
N LYS A 430 10.53 30.72 23.18
CA LYS A 430 11.49 30.75 24.29
C LYS A 430 10.87 30.53 25.66
N ASP A 431 9.64 31.02 25.86
CA ASP A 431 8.93 30.93 27.14
C ASP A 431 8.20 29.61 27.36
N SER A 432 7.95 28.85 26.28
CA SER A 432 7.27 27.56 26.30
C SER A 432 7.89 26.58 25.29
N PRO A 433 9.19 26.24 25.43
CA PRO A 433 9.86 25.36 24.49
C PRO A 433 9.27 23.95 24.54
N VAL A 434 9.14 23.34 23.37
CA VAL A 434 8.54 22.02 23.17
C VAL A 434 9.39 21.19 22.23
N SER A 435 9.12 19.90 22.21
CA SER A 435 9.57 19.03 21.13
C SER A 435 8.39 18.45 20.37
N ILE A 436 8.65 18.02 19.15
CA ILE A 436 7.76 17.21 18.34
C ILE A 436 8.47 15.89 18.02
N LEU A 437 7.73 14.78 18.06
CA LEU A 437 8.15 13.46 17.63
C LEU A 437 7.17 12.96 16.57
N SER A 438 7.70 12.55 15.43
CA SER A 438 6.95 11.82 14.41
C SER A 438 7.41 10.37 14.38
N TYR A 439 6.44 9.45 14.39
CA TYR A 439 6.68 8.04 14.14
C TYR A 439 6.25 7.60 12.73
N ALA A 440 5.92 8.53 11.84
CA ALA A 440 5.51 8.23 10.47
C ALA A 440 6.52 7.33 9.75
N LYS A 441 7.78 7.77 9.69
CA LYS A 441 8.90 7.03 9.05
C LYS A 441 9.34 5.77 9.81
N MET A 442 8.74 5.47 10.95
CA MET A 442 9.01 4.25 11.72
C MET A 442 8.05 3.10 11.37
N ARG A 443 6.92 3.43 10.70
CA ARG A 443 5.84 2.50 10.37
C ARG A 443 6.18 1.64 9.16
N ALA A 444 5.78 0.38 9.23
CA ALA A 444 5.91 -0.61 8.16
C ALA A 444 5.36 -0.11 6.81
N LYS A 445 4.24 0.62 6.83
CA LYS A 445 3.61 1.18 5.64
C LYS A 445 4.57 2.07 4.81
N LEU A 446 5.47 2.80 5.46
CA LEU A 446 6.43 3.69 4.77
C LEU A 446 7.80 3.06 4.55
N THR A 447 8.08 1.90 5.16
CA THR A 447 9.39 1.23 5.10
C THR A 447 9.38 -0.01 4.21
N GLY A 448 8.19 -0.51 3.84
CA GLY A 448 8.02 -1.76 3.11
C GLY A 448 8.27 -3.01 3.97
N GLU A 449 8.45 -2.85 5.28
CA GLU A 449 8.57 -3.95 6.23
C GLU A 449 7.19 -4.56 6.55
N ASN A 450 7.16 -5.77 7.10
CA ASN A 450 5.94 -6.29 7.73
C ASN A 450 5.60 -5.47 8.99
N GLN A 451 4.32 -5.22 9.28
CA GLN A 451 3.94 -4.47 10.49
C GLN A 451 4.36 -5.23 11.76
N SER A 452 4.86 -4.47 12.73
CA SER A 452 5.24 -4.95 14.04
C SER A 452 5.07 -3.83 15.07
N ARG A 453 3.93 -3.83 15.77
CA ARG A 453 3.64 -2.91 16.87
C ARG A 453 4.79 -2.79 17.87
N ARG A 454 5.37 -3.92 18.30
CA ARG A 454 6.52 -3.93 19.21
C ARG A 454 7.70 -3.11 18.67
N ARG A 455 8.06 -3.30 17.39
CA ARG A 455 9.16 -2.56 16.76
C ARG A 455 8.83 -1.08 16.63
N LEU A 456 7.59 -0.73 16.26
CA LEU A 456 7.14 0.66 16.21
C LEU A 456 7.25 1.35 17.58
N VAL A 457 6.76 0.69 18.63
CA VAL A 457 6.85 1.16 20.03
C VAL A 457 8.30 1.35 20.46
N GLU A 458 9.16 0.37 20.20
CA GLU A 458 10.60 0.47 20.53
C GLU A 458 11.27 1.63 19.79
N ARG A 459 11.01 1.81 18.49
CA ARG A 459 11.53 2.92 17.68
C ARG A 459 11.06 4.27 18.21
N ALA A 460 9.77 4.41 18.50
CA ALA A 460 9.20 5.65 19.03
C ALA A 460 9.72 5.97 20.44
N ALA A 461 9.84 4.97 21.32
CA ALA A 461 10.39 5.16 22.66
C ALA A 461 11.87 5.56 22.65
N LYS A 462 12.68 4.91 21.79
CA LYS A 462 14.10 5.28 21.58
C LYS A 462 14.24 6.73 21.13
N GLU A 463 13.32 7.21 20.30
CA GLU A 463 13.38 8.56 19.75
C GLU A 463 12.68 9.62 20.61
N LEU A 464 11.82 9.18 21.55
CA LEU A 464 11.32 10.02 22.62
C LEU A 464 12.46 10.44 23.58
N VAL A 465 13.54 9.66 23.66
CA VAL A 465 14.76 10.02 24.42
C VAL A 465 15.38 11.33 23.92
N PRO A 466 15.82 11.46 22.65
CA PRO A 466 16.33 12.72 22.15
C PRO A 466 15.29 13.85 22.08
N ALA A 467 14.01 13.54 21.88
CA ALA A 467 12.95 14.54 21.91
C ALA A 467 12.76 15.16 23.33
N SER A 468 12.96 14.38 24.40
CA SER A 468 12.77 14.86 25.77
C SER A 468 14.05 15.45 26.37
N LEU A 469 15.16 14.70 26.37
CA LEU A 469 16.38 15.03 27.13
C LEU A 469 17.09 16.30 26.63
N LYS A 470 16.84 16.74 25.40
CA LYS A 470 17.43 17.97 24.85
C LYS A 470 17.04 19.21 25.68
N LYS A 471 15.85 19.22 26.29
CA LYS A 471 15.40 20.27 27.22
C LYS A 471 16.25 20.37 28.48
N LEU A 472 16.81 19.24 28.93
CA LEU A 472 17.65 19.14 30.13
C LEU A 472 19.11 19.55 29.87
N ASN A 473 19.45 19.99 28.65
CA ASN A 473 20.81 20.34 28.23
C ASN A 473 21.84 19.20 28.38
N ILE A 474 21.40 17.95 28.40
CA ILE A 474 22.29 16.79 28.40
C ILE A 474 22.92 16.67 27.01
N GLN A 475 24.25 16.54 26.93
CA GLN A 475 24.93 16.33 25.66
C GLN A 475 24.56 14.97 25.05
N ARG A 476 24.34 14.92 23.74
CA ARG A 476 24.05 13.67 23.04
C ARG A 476 25.19 12.67 23.23
N SER A 477 24.83 11.41 23.38
CA SER A 477 25.81 10.33 23.51
C SER A 477 26.55 10.12 22.19
N ILE A 478 27.86 9.89 22.29
CA ILE A 478 28.71 9.42 21.17
C ILE A 478 28.67 7.90 21.02
N ASP A 479 28.16 7.17 22.02
CA ASP A 479 27.97 5.73 21.95
C ASP A 479 26.84 5.41 20.97
N PRO A 480 27.13 4.70 19.86
CA PRO A 480 26.13 4.44 18.86
C PRO A 480 25.01 3.49 19.32
N SER A 481 25.21 2.76 20.41
CA SER A 481 24.19 1.87 20.99
C SER A 481 23.21 2.59 21.91
N CYS A 482 23.50 3.85 22.29
CA CYS A 482 22.68 4.62 23.21
C CYS A 482 21.46 5.23 22.50
N PRO A 483 20.23 5.11 23.06
CA PRO A 483 19.02 5.77 22.54
C PRO A 483 19.18 7.27 22.28
N TYR A 484 19.99 7.98 23.08
CA TYR A 484 20.22 9.41 22.96
C TYR A 484 21.24 9.81 21.89
N SER A 485 21.88 8.85 21.20
CA SER A 485 22.75 9.14 20.07
C SER A 485 21.94 9.70 18.88
N TYR A 486 22.59 10.41 17.95
CA TYR A 486 21.91 10.88 16.73
C TYR A 486 21.49 9.70 15.82
N SER A 487 20.26 9.75 15.30
CA SER A 487 19.74 8.84 14.26
C SER A 487 19.48 9.62 12.98
N GLY A 488 20.28 9.38 11.94
CA GLY A 488 20.07 9.98 10.61
C GLY A 488 19.10 9.19 9.72
N GLY A 489 18.59 8.05 10.20
CA GLY A 489 17.69 7.18 9.45
C GLY A 489 17.26 5.96 10.27
N LEU A 490 16.39 5.15 9.66
CA LEU A 490 15.74 4.02 10.35
C LEU A 490 16.73 2.93 10.78
N GLN A 491 17.67 2.56 9.90
CA GLN A 491 18.71 1.58 10.22
C GLN A 491 19.49 1.96 11.49
N ARG A 492 19.88 3.25 11.59
CA ARG A 492 20.59 3.77 12.75
C ARG A 492 19.73 3.76 14.02
N LEU A 493 18.41 3.96 13.88
CA LEU A 493 17.46 3.87 14.99
C LEU A 493 17.32 2.43 15.49
N ASP A 494 17.37 1.44 14.60
CA ASP A 494 17.28 0.02 14.95
C ASP A 494 18.54 -0.51 15.63
N GLU A 495 19.73 -0.01 15.27
CA GLU A 495 21.01 -0.36 15.90
C GLU A 495 21.12 0.09 17.38
N LYS A 496 20.35 1.10 17.79
CA LYS A 496 20.31 1.55 19.19
C LYS A 496 19.70 0.47 20.07
N THR A 497 20.23 0.29 21.27
CA THR A 497 19.66 -0.57 22.31
C THR A 497 18.54 0.16 23.06
N LEU A 498 17.99 -0.44 24.12
CA LEU A 498 17.10 0.23 25.07
C LEU A 498 17.85 0.71 26.33
N ASN A 499 19.19 0.73 26.30
CA ASN A 499 20.01 1.11 27.43
C ASN A 499 20.74 2.42 27.15
N LEU A 500 20.60 3.38 28.07
CA LEU A 500 21.42 4.59 28.03
C LEU A 500 22.89 4.26 28.30
N SER A 501 23.79 4.97 27.62
CA SER A 501 25.22 5.00 27.97
C SER A 501 25.42 5.57 29.37
N ASP A 502 26.46 5.11 30.08
CA ASP A 502 26.71 5.48 31.48
C ASP A 502 26.77 7.00 31.69
N THR A 503 27.42 7.74 30.78
CA THR A 503 27.49 9.21 30.84
C THR A 503 26.11 9.88 30.87
N VAL A 504 25.14 9.36 30.11
CA VAL A 504 23.79 9.94 30.06
C VAL A 504 23.00 9.54 31.32
N LYS A 505 23.19 8.31 31.82
CA LYS A 505 22.58 7.86 33.07
C LYS A 505 23.06 8.70 34.25
N GLU A 506 24.35 8.90 34.38
CA GLU A 506 24.95 9.70 35.46
C GLU A 506 24.41 11.13 35.48
N GLU A 507 24.21 11.73 34.30
CA GLU A 507 23.67 13.08 34.19
C GLU A 507 22.19 13.16 34.58
N ILE A 508 21.39 12.16 34.19
CA ILE A 508 20.00 12.04 34.65
C ILE A 508 19.95 11.86 36.17
N GLU A 509 20.80 11.01 36.73
CA GLU A 509 20.87 10.79 38.19
C GLU A 509 21.35 12.05 38.94
N ARG A 510 22.25 12.83 38.34
CA ARG A 510 22.66 14.14 38.89
C ARG A 510 21.48 15.09 38.95
N ILE A 511 20.68 15.16 37.89
CA ILE A 511 19.45 15.98 37.83
C ILE A 511 18.42 15.50 38.86
N LYS A 512 18.20 14.18 38.98
CA LYS A 512 17.28 13.60 39.98
C LYS A 512 17.62 13.96 41.42
N LYS A 513 18.90 14.14 41.74
CA LYS A 513 19.35 14.55 43.09
C LYS A 513 19.18 16.04 43.38
N GLN A 514 19.00 16.86 42.33
CA GLN A 514 18.76 18.31 42.45
C GLN A 514 17.27 18.64 42.58
N TYR A 515 16.42 17.69 42.19
CA TYR A 515 14.99 17.67 42.40
C TYR A 515 14.66 16.99 43.73
#